data_AF-A0A423T981-F1
#
_entry.id   AF-A0A423T981-F1
#
_cell.length_a   1.000
_cell.length_b   1.000
_cell.length_c   1.000
_cell.angle_alpha   90.00
_cell.angle_beta   90.00
_cell.angle_gamma   90.00
#
_symmetry.space_group_name_H-M   'P 1'
#
loop_
_entity.id
_entity.type
_entity.pdbx_description
1 polymer ?
#
loop_
_entity_poly.entity_id
_entity_poly.type
_entity_poly.pdbx_seq_one_letter_code
_entity_poly.pdbx_strand_id
1 'polypeptide(L)'
;MWNKFCTIGEVLGVGFAVHYFPYFLVDRTLFLHHYMPAYIFKLCLLAAMVEHGYYLISENFKAAKLAKVYLAVVGLWMVSILYVFWFFAPVTYGNADLTADQVMSLAWRDTWDLIIHKQ
;
A
#
# COMPACT_ATOMS: atom_id res chain seq x y z
N MET A 1 -5.53 20.81 14.76
CA MET A 1 -5.04 19.88 13.72
C MET A 1 -4.44 18.61 14.30
N TRP A 2 -3.57 18.71 15.32
CA TRP A 2 -3.01 17.55 16.03
C TRP A 2 -4.08 16.57 16.55
N ASN A 3 -5.07 17.04 17.31
CA ASN A 3 -6.13 16.17 17.83
C ASN A 3 -6.92 15.46 16.72
N LYS A 4 -7.18 16.14 15.59
CA LYS A 4 -7.82 15.51 14.42
C LYS A 4 -6.97 14.35 13.89
N PHE A 5 -5.65 14.57 13.77
CA PHE A 5 -4.72 13.54 13.33
C PHE A 5 -4.68 12.36 14.32
N CYS A 6 -4.62 12.62 15.63
CA CYS A 6 -4.69 11.58 16.66
C CYS A 6 -5.99 10.78 16.58
N THR A 7 -7.15 11.43 16.48
CA THR A 7 -8.44 10.75 16.35
C THR A 7 -8.51 9.89 15.08
N ILE A 8 -8.02 10.39 13.94
CA ILE A 8 -7.95 9.59 12.70
C ILE A 8 -7.04 8.37 12.91
N GLY A 9 -5.87 8.57 13.53
CA GLY A 9 -4.92 7.50 13.85
C GLY A 9 -5.51 6.44 14.76
N GLU A 10 -6.23 6.85 15.80
CA GLU A 10 -6.92 5.96 16.74
C GLU A 10 -8.02 5.16 16.05
N VAL A 11 -8.94 5.84 15.35
CA VAL A 11 -10.08 5.18 14.68
C VAL A 11 -9.59 4.19 13.63
N LEU A 12 -8.68 4.60 12.75
CA LEU A 12 -8.19 3.74 11.68
C LEU A 12 -7.22 2.67 12.21
N GLY A 13 -6.43 2.97 13.25
CA GLY A 13 -5.53 2.02 13.89
C GLY A 13 -6.27 0.92 14.63
N VAL A 14 -7.33 1.25 15.36
CA VAL A 14 -8.23 0.27 15.97
C VAL A 14 -8.96 -0.52 14.88
N GLY A 15 -9.45 0.14 13.82
CA GLY A 15 -10.04 -0.53 12.67
C GLY A 15 -9.11 -1.56 12.04
N PHE A 16 -7.84 -1.20 11.83
CA PHE A 16 -6.80 -2.13 11.38
C PHE A 16 -6.62 -3.30 12.35
N ALA A 17 -6.46 -3.02 13.65
CA ALA A 17 -6.22 -4.04 14.65
C ALA A 17 -7.37 -5.05 14.74
N VAL A 18 -8.62 -4.58 14.74
CA VAL A 18 -9.82 -5.43 14.77
C VAL A 18 -9.92 -6.32 13.53
N HIS A 19 -9.46 -5.85 12.37
CA HIS A 19 -9.47 -6.64 11.13
C HIS A 19 -8.21 -7.48 10.92
N TYR A 20 -7.18 -7.34 11.75
CA TYR A 20 -5.91 -8.07 11.60
C TYR A 20 -5.67 -9.07 12.72
N PHE A 21 -5.89 -8.65 13.97
CA PHE A 21 -5.59 -9.42 15.17
C PHE A 21 -6.38 -10.74 15.29
N PRO A 22 -7.68 -10.81 14.97
CA PRO A 22 -8.43 -12.06 15.12
C PRO A 22 -7.84 -13.23 14.34
N TYR A 23 -7.16 -12.96 13.21
CA TYR A 23 -6.56 -14.00 12.38
C TYR A 23 -5.37 -14.73 13.04
N PHE A 24 -4.79 -14.18 14.11
CA PHE A 24 -3.79 -14.89 14.92
C PHE A 24 -4.40 -15.94 15.85
N LEU A 25 -5.72 -15.87 16.09
CA LEU A 25 -6.45 -16.72 17.02
C LEU A 25 -7.23 -17.85 16.35
N VAL A 26 -7.18 -17.94 15.02
CA VAL A 26 -7.97 -18.90 14.24
C VAL A 26 -7.08 -20.03 13.72
N ASP A 27 -7.43 -21.28 14.05
CA ASP A 27 -6.69 -22.50 13.65
C ASP A 27 -7.01 -23.00 12.24
N ARG A 28 -7.28 -22.10 11.28
CA ARG A 28 -7.58 -22.48 9.89
C ARG A 28 -6.54 -21.93 8.93
N THR A 29 -6.49 -22.50 7.73
CA THR A 29 -5.63 -22.00 6.66
C THR A 29 -6.06 -20.59 6.24
N LEU A 30 -5.10 -19.66 6.22
CA LEU A 30 -5.33 -18.25 5.86
C LEU A 30 -4.62 -17.92 4.56
N PHE A 31 -5.32 -17.22 3.69
CA PHE A 31 -4.81 -16.70 2.42
C PHE A 31 -4.79 -15.17 2.45
N LEU A 32 -4.04 -14.56 1.53
CA LEU A 32 -3.82 -13.11 1.46
C LEU A 32 -5.11 -12.27 1.53
N HIS A 33 -6.20 -12.72 0.90
CA HIS A 33 -7.47 -11.99 0.87
C HIS A 33 -8.10 -11.76 2.26
N HIS A 34 -7.79 -12.60 3.25
CA HIS A 34 -8.25 -12.41 4.63
C HIS A 34 -7.75 -11.10 5.23
N TYR A 35 -6.56 -10.66 4.81
CA TYR A 35 -5.90 -9.46 5.30
C TYR A 35 -6.30 -8.19 4.52
N MET A 36 -7.02 -8.31 3.41
CA MET A 36 -7.43 -7.17 2.57
C MET A 36 -8.29 -6.13 3.31
N PRO A 37 -9.24 -6.51 4.19
CA PRO A 37 -9.99 -5.53 4.99
C PRO A 37 -9.07 -4.68 5.87
N ALA A 38 -8.12 -5.30 6.58
CA ALA A 38 -7.14 -4.57 7.38
C ALA A 38 -6.26 -3.66 6.50
N TYR A 39 -5.90 -4.11 5.30
CA TYR A 39 -5.09 -3.33 4.37
C TYR A 39 -5.76 -1.99 3.97
N ILE A 40 -7.09 -1.92 3.85
CA ILE A 40 -7.81 -0.67 3.55
C ILE A 40 -7.59 0.37 4.67
N PHE A 41 -7.70 -0.03 5.94
CA PHE A 41 -7.40 0.86 7.07
C PHE A 41 -5.95 1.36 7.04
N LYS A 42 -5.01 0.49 6.66
CA LYS A 42 -3.60 0.84 6.52
C LYS A 42 -3.38 1.86 5.39
N LEU A 43 -4.11 1.77 4.26
CA LEU A 43 -4.06 2.76 3.19
C LEU A 43 -4.61 4.12 3.62
N CYS A 44 -5.73 4.14 4.36
CA CYS A 44 -6.28 5.39 4.91
C CYS A 44 -5.33 6.02 5.93
N LEU A 45 -4.68 5.22 6.80
CA LEU A 45 -3.63 5.69 7.71
C LEU A 45 -2.46 6.30 6.94
N LEU A 46 -2.01 5.64 5.89
CA LEU A 46 -0.94 6.14 5.04
C LEU A 46 -1.30 7.50 4.41
N ALA A 47 -2.53 7.66 3.92
CA ALA A 47 -3.01 8.94 3.41
C ALA A 47 -3.02 10.04 4.48
N ALA A 48 -3.50 9.73 5.69
CA ALA A 48 -3.49 10.66 6.83
C ALA A 48 -2.06 11.04 7.26
N MET A 49 -1.12 10.10 7.22
CA MET A 49 0.30 10.34 7.49
C MET A 49 0.92 11.28 6.44
N VAL A 50 0.56 11.12 5.17
CA VAL A 50 1.04 11.99 4.09
C VAL A 50 0.50 13.42 4.25
N GLU A 51 -0.80 13.57 4.53
CA GLU A 51 -1.41 14.88 4.81
C GLU A 51 -0.76 15.56 6.04
N HIS A 52 -0.57 14.80 7.12
CA HIS A 52 0.02 15.34 8.34
C HIS A 52 1.50 15.71 8.15
N GLY A 53 2.26 14.92 7.38
CA GLY A 53 3.63 15.23 7.01
C GLY A 53 3.74 16.56 6.26
N TYR A 54 2.86 16.79 5.28
CA TYR A 54 2.78 18.07 4.58
C TYR A 54 2.47 19.23 5.55
N TYR A 55 1.45 19.06 6.40
CA TYR A 55 1.04 20.08 7.38
C TYR A 55 2.18 20.46 8.34
N LEU A 56 2.94 19.48 8.85
CA LEU A 56 4.08 19.74 9.72
C LEU A 56 5.15 20.58 9.01
N ILE A 57 5.44 20.28 7.75
CA ILE A 57 6.45 21.00 6.97
C ILE A 57 5.98 22.42 6.60
N SER A 58 4.73 22.57 6.15
CA SER A 58 4.20 23.83 5.64
C SER A 58 3.81 24.80 6.76
N GLU A 59 3.10 24.33 7.79
CA GLU A 59 2.51 25.19 8.82
C GLU A 59 3.40 25.27 10.07
N ASN A 60 3.96 24.15 10.51
CA ASN A 60 4.72 24.11 11.76
C ASN A 60 6.15 24.61 11.55
N PHE A 61 6.87 24.07 10.55
CA PHE A 61 8.23 24.50 10.21
C PHE A 61 8.27 25.72 9.27
N LYS A 62 7.14 26.11 8.67
CA LYS A 62 7.03 27.23 7.71
C LYS A 62 8.03 27.14 6.55
N ALA A 63 8.39 25.92 6.14
CA ALA A 63 9.45 25.66 5.18
C ALA A 63 8.87 25.46 3.77
N ALA A 64 8.45 26.55 3.11
CA ALA A 64 7.75 26.48 1.82
C ALA A 64 8.51 25.73 0.71
N LYS A 65 9.84 25.87 0.65
CA LYS A 65 10.67 25.11 -0.31
C LYS A 65 10.61 23.61 -0.03
N LEU A 66 10.71 23.22 1.24
CA LEU A 66 10.63 21.81 1.66
C LEU A 66 9.24 21.24 1.44
N ALA A 67 8.18 22.01 1.67
CA ALA A 67 6.80 21.59 1.39
C ALA A 67 6.59 21.27 -0.10
N LYS A 68 7.13 22.09 -1.01
CA LYS A 68 7.11 21.82 -2.46
C LYS A 68 7.88 20.56 -2.83
N VAL A 69 9.06 20.36 -2.23
CA VAL A 69 9.85 19.14 -2.43
C VAL A 69 9.09 17.91 -1.94
N TYR A 70 8.46 18.00 -0.76
CA TYR A 70 7.63 16.94 -0.20
C TYR A 70 6.50 16.54 -1.15
N LEU A 71 5.75 17.52 -1.67
CA LEU A 71 4.69 17.26 -2.65
C LEU A 71 5.22 16.64 -3.94
N ALA A 72 6.38 17.09 -4.44
CA ALA A 72 7.00 16.50 -5.63
C ALA A 72 7.40 15.03 -5.40
N VAL A 73 7.95 14.71 -4.23
CA VAL A 73 8.29 13.32 -3.85
C VAL A 73 7.04 12.45 -3.72
N VAL A 74 5.99 12.95 -3.07
CA VAL A 74 4.70 12.24 -2.99
C VAL A 74 4.10 12.03 -4.38
N GLY A 75 4.14 13.04 -5.25
CA GLY A 75 3.67 12.93 -6.64
C GLY A 75 4.45 11.89 -7.43
N LEU A 76 5.79 11.88 -7.32
CA LEU A 76 6.64 10.86 -7.95
C LEU A 76 6.32 9.44 -7.44
N TRP A 77 6.09 9.31 -6.14
CA TRP A 77 5.66 8.05 -5.54
C TRP A 77 4.28 7.58 -6.03
N MET A 78 3.33 8.50 -6.25
CA MET A 78 2.04 8.14 -6.85
C MET A 78 2.19 7.65 -8.30
N VAL A 79 3.07 8.28 -9.09
CA VAL A 79 3.38 7.82 -10.46
C VAL A 79 3.98 6.42 -10.45
N SER A 80 4.87 6.11 -9.49
CA SER A 80 5.44 4.76 -9.40
C SER A 80 4.40 3.71 -9.02
N ILE A 81 3.40 4.05 -8.20
CA ILE A 81 2.26 3.15 -7.93
C ILE A 81 1.49 2.82 -9.21
N LEU A 82 1.22 3.81 -10.06
CA LEU A 82 0.53 3.59 -11.33
C LEU A 82 1.37 2.73 -12.29
N TYR A 83 2.68 2.94 -12.32
CA TYR A 83 3.60 2.10 -13.09
C TYR A 83 3.59 0.65 -12.60
N VAL A 84 3.66 0.42 -11.28
CA VAL A 84 3.57 -0.92 -10.68
C VAL A 84 2.23 -1.56 -11.04
N PHE A 85 1.12 -0.84 -10.92
CA PHE A 85 -0.19 -1.35 -11.29
C PHE A 85 -0.24 -1.78 -12.77
N TRP A 86 0.27 -0.95 -13.68
CA TRP A 86 0.33 -1.28 -15.10
C TRP A 86 1.21 -2.51 -15.36
N PHE A 87 2.37 -2.61 -14.70
CA PHE A 87 3.29 -3.75 -14.82
C PHE A 87 2.66 -5.08 -14.37
N PHE A 88 1.86 -5.06 -13.29
CA PHE A 88 1.15 -6.25 -12.77
C PHE A 88 -0.26 -6.46 -13.36
N ALA A 89 -0.72 -5.57 -14.25
CA ALA A 89 -2.06 -5.67 -14.85
C ALA A 89 -2.29 -6.99 -15.62
N PRO A 90 -1.34 -7.50 -16.43
CA PRO A 90 -1.54 -8.76 -17.16
C PRO A 90 -1.87 -9.96 -16.26
N VAL A 91 -1.21 -10.05 -15.09
CA VAL A 91 -1.46 -11.11 -14.10
C VAL A 91 -2.80 -10.91 -13.39
N THR A 92 -3.18 -9.66 -13.14
CA THR A 92 -4.41 -9.33 -12.42
C THR A 92 -5.66 -9.56 -13.29
N TYR A 93 -5.59 -9.20 -14.57
CA TYR A 93 -6.72 -9.29 -15.49
C TYR A 93 -6.72 -10.55 -16.36
N GLY A 94 -5.60 -11.28 -16.45
CA GLY A 94 -5.48 -12.49 -17.26
C GLY A 94 -5.71 -12.25 -18.75
N ASN A 95 -5.38 -11.06 -19.25
CA ASN A 95 -5.72 -10.61 -20.60
C ASN A 95 -4.59 -10.75 -21.62
N ALA A 96 -3.43 -11.30 -21.22
CA ALA A 96 -2.28 -11.51 -22.09
C ALA A 96 -1.57 -12.82 -21.72
N ASP A 97 -1.14 -13.55 -22.74
CA ASP A 97 -0.29 -14.73 -22.59
C ASP A 97 1.14 -14.28 -22.31
N LEU A 98 1.63 -14.59 -21.11
CA LEU A 98 2.99 -14.26 -20.68
C LEU A 98 3.92 -15.45 -20.92
N THR A 99 5.13 -15.19 -21.42
CA THR A 99 6.18 -16.21 -21.48
C THR A 99 6.71 -16.52 -20.08
N ALA A 100 7.37 -17.67 -19.91
CA ALA A 100 7.98 -18.04 -18.63
C ALA A 100 8.93 -16.96 -18.09
N ASP A 101 9.74 -16.35 -18.96
CA ASP A 101 10.67 -15.28 -18.57
C ASP A 101 9.94 -14.02 -18.10
N GLN A 102 8.82 -13.67 -18.75
CA GLN A 102 7.98 -12.54 -18.34
C GLN A 102 7.32 -12.79 -16.99
N VAL A 103 6.85 -14.02 -16.74
CA VAL A 103 6.33 -14.43 -15.43
C VAL A 103 7.42 -14.32 -14.36
N MET A 104 8.64 -14.79 -14.64
CA MET A 104 9.75 -14.67 -13.70
C MET A 104 10.14 -13.21 -13.42
N SER A 105 10.02 -12.31 -14.40
CA SER A 105 10.26 -10.87 -14.19
C SER A 105 9.27 -10.20 -13.22
N LEU A 106 8.11 -10.82 -12.98
CA LEU A 106 7.10 -10.34 -12.03
C LEU A 106 7.39 -10.79 -10.60
N ALA A 107 8.25 -11.81 -10.41
CA ALA A 107 8.65 -12.31 -9.10
C ALA A 107 9.69 -11.39 -8.43
N TRP A 108 9.25 -10.20 -7.99
CA TRP A 108 10.13 -9.21 -7.32
C TRP A 108 10.64 -9.64 -5.95
N ARG A 109 10.12 -10.74 -5.42
CA ARG A 109 10.57 -11.37 -4.17
C ARG A 109 10.77 -12.85 -4.42
N ASP A 110 11.81 -13.41 -3.82
CA ASP A 110 12.13 -14.84 -3.94
C ASP A 110 11.02 -15.75 -3.38
N THR A 111 10.18 -15.23 -2.48
CA THR A 111 9.03 -15.95 -1.91
C THR A 111 7.76 -15.92 -2.77
N TRP A 112 7.81 -15.30 -3.96
CA TRP A 112 6.65 -15.23 -4.85
C TRP A 112 6.66 -16.41 -5.82
N ASP A 113 5.91 -17.45 -5.47
CA ASP A 113 5.74 -18.63 -6.31
C ASP A 113 4.65 -18.38 -7.37
N LEU A 114 5.07 -17.95 -8.57
CA LEU A 114 4.19 -17.80 -9.73
C LEU A 114 4.15 -19.11 -10.52
N ILE A 115 2.93 -19.63 -10.76
CA ILE A 115 2.73 -20.92 -11.42
C ILE A 115 2.96 -20.77 -12.94
N ILE A 116 4.01 -21.40 -13.44
CA ILE A 116 4.27 -21.55 -14.88
C ILE A 116 3.71 -22.91 -15.31
N HIS A 117 2.68 -22.90 -16.15
CA HIS A 117 2.23 -24.12 -16.80
C HIS A 117 3.20 -24.45 -17.93
N LYS A 118 3.95 -25.55 -17.81
CA LYS A 118 4.71 -26.10 -18.94
C LYS A 118 3.69 -26.56 -19.99
N GLN A 119 3.81 -26.02 -21.21
CA GLN A 119 3.19 -26.62 -22.39
C GLN A 119 3.90 -27.93 -22.74
#